data_AF-A0A927TD85-F1
#
_entry.id   AF-A0A927TD85-F1
#
_cell.length_a   1.000
_cell.length_b   1.000
_cell.length_c   1.000
_cell.angle_alpha   90.00
_cell.angle_beta   90.00
_cell.angle_gamma   90.00
#
_symmetry.space_group_name_H-M   'P 1'
#
loop_
_entity.id
_entity.type
_entity.pdbx_description
1 polymer ?
#
loop_
_entity_poly.entity_id
_entity_poly.type
_entity_poly.pdbx_seq_one_letter_code
_entity_poly.pdbx_strand_id
1 'polypeptide(L)'
;MFIGFVLLCIIWLMLSAFGILVGMVFFPNVLITDVKIFAITISWFIAFFIVMIHYHRQGRIHVALPETDEPDEELDYDAHMGGFANHVVGKAAKGGHLYFFPDMLVFHPNKNNMQIKDWKLPYKEIASVTLGKAEKSICIKSKSGKVDYFFVNRRAQWVNGIETRMSRAV
;
A
#
# COMPACT_ATOMS: atom_id res chain seq x y z
N MET A 1 -5.33 7.73 19.52
CA MET A 1 -3.96 7.23 19.78
C MET A 1 -3.79 6.75 21.23
N PHE A 2 -4.27 7.49 22.23
CA PHE A 2 -4.13 7.16 23.68
C PHE A 2 -4.74 5.79 24.10
N ILE A 3 -5.96 5.46 23.64
CA ILE A 3 -6.66 4.22 24.02
C ILE A 3 -5.88 2.96 23.63
N GLY A 4 -5.25 2.95 22.44
CA GLY A 4 -4.47 1.79 21.98
C GLY A 4 -3.20 1.56 22.80
N PHE A 5 -2.57 2.62 23.28
CA PHE A 5 -1.40 2.53 24.16
C PHE A 5 -1.77 1.97 25.54
N VAL A 6 -2.87 2.45 26.13
CA VAL A 6 -3.37 1.94 27.42
C VAL A 6 -3.72 0.45 27.32
N LEU A 7 -4.39 0.03 26.24
CA LEU A 7 -4.73 -1.37 26.01
C LEU A 7 -3.46 -2.26 25.90
N LEU A 8 -2.43 -1.76 25.21
CA LEU A 8 -1.14 -2.43 25.09
C LEU A 8 -0.47 -2.61 26.47
N CYS A 9 -0.48 -1.57 27.31
CA CYS A 9 0.07 -1.65 28.67
C CYS A 9 -0.66 -2.68 29.54
N ILE A 10 -1.99 -2.75 29.44
CA ILE A 10 -2.79 -3.73 30.19
C ILE A 10 -2.44 -5.16 29.74
N ILE A 11 -2.41 -5.40 28.42
CA ILE A 11 -2.04 -6.71 27.86
C ILE A 11 -0.62 -7.11 28.30
N TRP A 12 0.32 -6.16 28.29
CA TRP A 12 1.70 -6.38 28.73
C TRP A 12 1.80 -6.76 30.21
N LEU A 13 1.08 -6.07 31.09
CA LEU A 13 1.02 -6.40 32.52
C LEU A 13 0.44 -7.81 32.74
N MET A 14 -0.62 -8.17 32.02
CA MET A 14 -1.23 -9.50 32.13
C MET A 14 -0.29 -10.62 31.67
N LEU A 15 0.41 -10.42 30.54
CA LEU A 15 1.38 -11.41 30.03
C LEU A 15 2.57 -11.59 30.97
N SER A 16 3.04 -10.49 31.56
CA SER A 16 4.14 -10.53 32.54
C SER A 16 3.74 -11.27 33.81
N ALA A 17 2.55 -10.97 34.34
CA ALA A 17 2.00 -11.67 35.51
C ALA A 17 1.78 -13.17 35.23
N PHE A 18 1.27 -13.51 34.05
CA PHE A 18 1.08 -14.90 33.63
C PHE A 18 2.42 -15.65 33.49
N GLY A 19 3.43 -15.05 32.87
CA GLY A 19 4.76 -15.66 32.73
C GLY A 19 5.43 -15.93 34.08
N ILE A 20 5.29 -15.01 35.04
CA ILE A 20 5.78 -15.21 36.41
C ILE A 20 5.04 -16.38 37.08
N LEU A 21 3.72 -16.46 36.93
CA LEU A 21 2.91 -17.55 37.49
C LEU A 21 3.30 -18.91 36.92
N VAL A 22 3.42 -19.03 35.59
CA VAL A 22 3.87 -20.25 34.90
C VAL A 22 5.27 -20.63 35.38
N GLY A 23 6.20 -19.68 35.45
CA GLY A 23 7.56 -19.95 35.92
C GLY A 23 7.61 -20.48 37.36
N MET A 24 6.77 -19.96 38.26
CA MET A 24 6.68 -20.49 39.63
C MET A 24 6.14 -21.92 39.68
N VAL A 25 5.21 -22.29 38.79
CA VAL A 25 4.64 -23.64 38.74
C VAL A 25 5.64 -24.66 38.18
N PHE A 26 6.34 -24.32 37.09
CA PHE A 26 7.23 -25.27 36.41
C PHE A 26 8.65 -25.33 36.98
N PHE A 27 9.10 -24.28 37.68
CA PHE A 27 10.46 -24.17 38.20
C PHE A 27 10.48 -23.74 39.68
N PRO A 28 9.90 -24.55 40.59
CA PRO A 28 9.74 -24.16 42.00
C PRO A 28 11.06 -23.98 42.77
N ASN A 29 12.15 -24.58 42.29
CA ASN A 29 13.47 -24.54 42.93
C ASN A 29 14.38 -23.43 42.40
N VAL A 30 13.93 -22.64 41.43
CA VAL A 30 14.67 -21.50 40.90
C VAL A 30 14.32 -20.28 41.74
N LEU A 31 15.32 -19.48 42.12
CA LEU A 31 15.10 -18.23 42.83
C LEU A 31 14.09 -17.37 42.07
N ILE A 32 13.04 -16.93 42.77
CA ILE A 32 11.91 -16.17 42.20
C ILE A 32 12.41 -14.95 41.40
N THR A 33 13.53 -14.36 41.82
CA THR A 33 14.22 -13.27 41.13
C THR A 33 14.64 -13.62 39.71
N ASP A 34 15.17 -14.82 39.47
CA ASP A 34 15.68 -15.22 38.15
C ASP A 34 14.52 -15.44 37.17
N VAL A 35 13.46 -16.11 37.64
CA VAL A 35 12.23 -16.33 36.85
C VAL A 35 11.58 -15.01 36.45
N LYS A 36 11.53 -14.03 37.36
CA LYS A 36 10.98 -12.69 37.10
C LYS A 36 11.80 -11.94 36.04
N ILE A 37 13.13 -11.99 36.10
CA ILE A 37 14.01 -11.32 35.15
C ILE A 37 13.83 -11.91 33.74
N PHE A 38 13.76 -13.23 33.62
CA PHE A 38 13.52 -13.90 32.32
C PHE A 38 12.15 -13.53 31.73
N ALA A 39 11.07 -13.57 32.52
CA ALA A 39 9.73 -13.23 32.04
C ALA A 39 9.64 -11.76 31.56
N ILE A 40 10.23 -10.83 32.33
CA ILE A 40 10.26 -9.40 31.95
C ILE A 40 11.08 -9.19 30.68
N THR A 41 12.22 -9.85 30.55
CA THR A 41 13.12 -9.71 29.38
C THR A 41 12.44 -10.23 28.11
N ILE A 42 11.83 -11.42 28.15
CA ILE A 42 11.09 -11.98 27.00
C ILE A 42 9.94 -11.06 26.60
N SER A 43 9.20 -10.53 27.58
CA SER A 43 8.10 -9.61 27.31
C SER A 43 8.58 -8.30 26.65
N TRP A 44 9.75 -7.81 27.04
CA TRP A 44 10.39 -6.64 26.42
C TRP A 44 10.78 -6.90 24.96
N PHE A 45 11.37 -8.06 24.67
CA PHE A 45 11.71 -8.46 23.30
C PHE A 45 10.46 -8.54 22.41
N ILE A 46 9.38 -9.18 22.88
CA ILE A 46 8.13 -9.28 22.13
C ILE A 46 7.55 -7.88 21.85
N ALA A 47 7.49 -7.02 22.86
CA ALA A 47 7.00 -5.65 22.69
C ALA A 47 7.85 -4.85 21.68
N PHE A 48 9.18 -4.96 21.76
CA PHE A 48 10.10 -4.33 20.83
C PHE A 48 9.85 -4.77 19.38
N PHE A 49 9.69 -6.08 19.13
CA PHE A 49 9.39 -6.60 17.80
C PHE A 49 8.03 -6.10 17.27
N ILE A 50 6.99 -6.06 18.10
CA ILE A 50 5.68 -5.53 17.70
C ILE A 50 5.78 -4.06 17.30
N VAL A 51 6.46 -3.23 18.12
CA VAL A 51 6.68 -1.81 17.81
C VAL A 51 7.51 -1.64 16.55
N MET A 52 8.57 -2.41 16.37
CA MET A 52 9.41 -2.36 15.18
C MET A 52 8.63 -2.74 13.92
N ILE A 53 7.80 -3.79 13.96
CA ILE A 53 6.92 -4.16 12.84
C ILE A 53 5.91 -3.04 12.55
N HIS A 54 5.32 -2.45 13.58
CA HIS A 54 4.37 -1.34 13.41
C HIS A 54 5.04 -0.12 12.79
N TYR A 55 6.21 0.27 13.30
CA TYR A 55 7.00 1.38 12.78
C TYR A 55 7.44 1.13 11.34
N HIS A 56 7.91 -0.08 11.01
CA HIS A 56 8.30 -0.41 9.63
C HIS A 56 7.11 -0.44 8.66
N ARG A 57 5.91 -0.83 9.14
CA ARG A 57 4.69 -0.73 8.35
C ARG A 57 4.27 0.72 8.10
N GLN A 58 4.50 1.62 9.07
CA GLN A 58 4.21 3.05 8.92
C GLN A 58 5.26 3.80 8.09
N GLY A 59 6.55 3.50 8.27
CA GLY A 59 7.67 4.15 7.58
C GLY A 59 7.75 3.87 6.07
N ARG A 60 7.02 2.86 5.57
CA ARG A 60 6.93 2.56 4.13
C ARG A 60 5.82 3.32 3.39
N ILE A 61 5.04 4.16 4.08
CA ILE A 61 3.92 4.91 3.48
C ILE A 61 4.13 6.41 3.69
N HIS A 62 5.29 6.94 3.33
CA HIS A 62 5.43 8.37 3.01
C HIS A 62 6.39 8.48 1.83
N VAL A 63 5.99 7.92 0.68
CA VAL A 63 6.49 8.47 -0.58
C VAL A 63 5.67 9.73 -0.77
N ALA A 64 6.13 10.83 -0.17
CA ALA A 64 5.59 12.15 -0.49
C ALA A 64 5.86 12.38 -1.97
N LEU A 65 4.83 12.17 -2.79
CA LEU A 65 4.87 12.62 -4.18
C LEU A 65 4.91 14.15 -4.14
N PRO A 66 5.72 14.80 -4.99
CA PRO A 66 5.79 16.25 -5.03
C PRO A 66 4.38 16.82 -5.23
N GLU A 67 3.97 17.72 -4.33
CA GLU A 67 2.77 18.53 -4.53
C GLU A 67 2.96 19.34 -5.80
N THR A 68 2.19 19.01 -6.84
CA THR A 68 1.95 19.91 -7.95
C THR A 68 0.82 20.84 -7.56
N ASP A 69 1.05 22.15 -7.61
CA ASP A 69 0.12 23.23 -7.25
C ASP A 69 -1.06 23.42 -8.24
N GLU A 70 -1.33 22.44 -9.09
CA GLU A 70 -2.47 22.53 -10.00
C GLU A 70 -3.78 22.25 -9.24
N PRO A 71 -4.81 23.10 -9.42
CA PRO A 71 -6.10 22.88 -8.78
C PRO A 71 -6.69 21.54 -9.25
N ASP A 72 -7.11 20.71 -8.30
CA ASP A 72 -7.81 19.45 -8.60
C ASP A 72 -9.16 19.79 -9.25
N GLU A 73 -9.21 19.78 -10.58
CA GLU A 73 -10.47 19.72 -11.30
C GLU A 73 -11.23 18.47 -10.85
N GLU A 74 -12.45 18.67 -10.35
CA GLU A 74 -13.35 17.59 -9.94
C GLU A 74 -13.81 16.83 -11.21
N LEU A 75 -13.12 15.73 -11.51
CA LEU A 75 -13.44 14.87 -12.64
C LEU A 75 -14.66 14.00 -12.29
N ASP A 76 -15.64 13.95 -13.19
CA ASP A 76 -16.77 13.02 -13.09
C ASP A 76 -16.34 11.61 -13.53
N TYR A 77 -15.80 10.82 -12.59
CA TYR A 77 -15.33 9.46 -12.88
C TYR A 77 -16.46 8.50 -13.25
N ASP A 78 -17.68 8.72 -12.75
CA ASP A 78 -18.81 7.82 -12.96
C ASP A 78 -19.32 7.86 -14.41
N ALA A 79 -19.11 8.99 -15.10
CA ALA A 79 -19.43 9.13 -16.52
C ALA A 79 -18.47 8.34 -17.45
N HIS A 80 -17.36 7.82 -16.94
CA HIS A 80 -16.29 7.25 -17.76
C HIS A 80 -16.13 5.74 -17.55
N MET A 81 -15.94 5.01 -18.64
CA MET A 81 -15.69 3.57 -18.57
C MET A 81 -14.36 3.33 -17.84
N GLY A 82 -14.41 2.56 -16.75
CA GLY A 82 -13.23 2.20 -15.97
C GLY A 82 -13.32 0.84 -15.31
N GLY A 83 -12.30 0.50 -14.53
CA GLY A 83 -12.26 -0.73 -13.76
C GLY A 83 -11.14 -0.76 -12.74
N PHE A 84 -11.22 -1.71 -11.80
CA PHE A 84 -10.22 -1.89 -10.76
C PHE A 84 -8.82 -2.10 -11.35
N ALA A 85 -7.88 -1.33 -10.83
CA ALA A 85 -6.47 -1.40 -11.19
C ALA A 85 -5.58 -1.19 -9.96
N ASN A 86 -4.38 -1.75 -9.99
CA ASN A 86 -3.33 -1.37 -9.04
C ASN A 86 -2.15 -0.75 -9.77
N HIS A 87 -1.85 0.53 -9.51
CA HIS A 87 -0.68 1.21 -10.05
C HIS A 87 0.57 0.82 -9.26
N VAL A 88 1.63 0.42 -9.95
CA VAL A 88 2.89 0.04 -9.29
C VAL A 88 3.79 1.26 -9.17
N VAL A 89 3.98 1.73 -7.94
CA VAL A 89 4.84 2.87 -7.60
C VAL A 89 6.00 2.37 -6.74
N GLY A 90 7.21 2.40 -7.32
CA GLY A 90 8.41 1.85 -6.68
C GLY A 90 8.27 0.33 -6.44
N LYS A 91 8.22 -0.07 -5.17
CA LYS A 91 8.07 -1.49 -4.75
C LYS A 91 6.65 -1.84 -4.26
N ALA A 92 5.69 -0.93 -4.39
CA ALA A 92 4.34 -1.10 -3.86
C ALA A 92 3.29 -1.02 -4.98
N ALA A 93 2.27 -1.86 -4.89
CA ALA A 93 1.06 -1.76 -5.70
C ALA A 93 0.01 -0.95 -4.94
N LYS A 94 -0.52 0.10 -5.57
CA LYS A 94 -1.50 1.02 -4.99
C LYS A 94 -2.84 0.79 -5.66
N GLY A 95 -3.84 0.38 -4.88
CA GLY A 95 -5.17 0.06 -5.39
C GLY A 95 -6.02 1.29 -5.68
N GLY A 96 -6.77 1.21 -6.77
CA GLY A 96 -7.65 2.25 -7.28
C GLY A 96 -8.45 1.78 -8.48
N HIS A 97 -8.83 2.73 -9.32
CA HIS A 97 -9.54 2.51 -10.57
C HIS A 97 -8.82 3.21 -11.70
N LEU A 98 -8.72 2.54 -12.84
CA LEU A 98 -8.24 3.12 -14.08
C LEU A 98 -9.47 3.46 -14.94
N TYR A 99 -9.50 4.64 -15.53
CA TYR A 99 -10.62 5.18 -16.29
C TYR A 99 -10.15 5.66 -17.66
N PHE A 100 -11.02 5.44 -18.65
CA PHE A 100 -10.86 5.97 -19.99
C PHE A 100 -11.58 7.31 -20.13
N PHE A 101 -10.86 8.41 -19.94
CA PHE A 101 -11.33 9.75 -20.31
C PHE A 101 -11.23 9.94 -21.83
N PRO A 102 -11.86 10.96 -22.42
CA PRO A 102 -11.88 11.17 -23.87
C PRO A 102 -10.49 11.39 -24.48
N ASP A 103 -9.62 12.14 -23.80
CA ASP A 103 -8.30 12.60 -24.26
C ASP A 103 -7.14 12.00 -23.47
N MET A 104 -7.42 11.37 -22.32
CA MET A 104 -6.40 10.83 -21.43
C MET A 104 -6.84 9.56 -20.69
N LEU A 105 -5.85 8.84 -20.16
CA LEU A 105 -6.03 7.76 -19.22
C LEU A 105 -5.81 8.29 -17.79
N VAL A 106 -6.73 7.98 -16.88
CA VAL A 106 -6.68 8.46 -15.50
C VAL A 106 -6.77 7.31 -14.51
N PHE A 107 -5.82 7.23 -13.59
CA PHE A 107 -5.88 6.33 -12.45
C PHE A 107 -6.22 7.13 -11.19
N HIS A 108 -7.38 6.81 -10.62
CA HIS A 108 -7.84 7.37 -9.36
C HIS A 108 -7.58 6.39 -8.21
N PRO A 109 -6.71 6.73 -7.25
CA PRO A 109 -6.43 5.86 -6.11
C PRO A 109 -7.65 5.74 -5.19
N ASN A 110 -7.84 4.58 -4.57
CA ASN A 110 -8.93 4.40 -3.59
C ASN A 110 -8.76 5.34 -2.39
N LYS A 111 -9.87 5.65 -1.68
CA LYS A 111 -9.89 6.54 -0.50
C LYS A 111 -8.87 6.17 0.61
N ASN A 112 -8.46 4.91 0.71
CA ASN A 112 -7.43 4.51 1.68
C ASN A 112 -6.01 4.96 1.27
N ASN A 113 -5.84 5.48 0.06
CA ASN A 113 -4.61 5.97 -0.53
C ASN A 113 -4.69 7.48 -0.84
N MET A 114 -5.49 8.26 -0.10
CA MET A 114 -5.72 9.72 -0.31
C MET A 114 -4.44 10.58 -0.39
N GLN A 115 -3.30 10.08 0.08
CA GLN A 115 -2.00 10.75 -0.07
C GLN A 115 -1.45 10.70 -1.52
N ILE A 116 -2.07 9.91 -2.39
CA ILE A 116 -1.67 9.73 -3.78
C ILE A 116 -2.65 10.53 -4.62
N LYS A 117 -2.13 11.47 -5.41
CA LYS A 117 -2.92 12.17 -6.42
C LYS A 117 -3.24 11.26 -7.59
N ASP A 118 -4.19 11.67 -8.41
CA ASP A 118 -4.49 11.02 -9.68
C ASP A 118 -3.25 10.89 -10.55
N TRP A 119 -3.06 9.71 -11.14
CA TRP A 119 -2.11 9.55 -12.23
C TRP A 119 -2.84 9.79 -13.55
N LYS A 120 -2.28 10.70 -14.36
CA LYS A 120 -2.91 11.25 -15.55
C LYS A 120 -1.93 11.10 -16.72
N LEU A 121 -2.37 10.50 -17.82
CA LEU A 121 -1.54 10.36 -19.03
C LEU A 121 -2.37 10.56 -20.30
N PRO A 122 -2.19 11.69 -21.03
CA PRO A 122 -2.84 11.91 -22.32
C PRO A 122 -2.53 10.80 -23.32
N TYR A 123 -3.49 10.37 -24.13
CA TYR A 123 -3.25 9.27 -25.10
C TYR A 123 -2.16 9.64 -26.12
N LYS A 124 -2.08 10.92 -26.50
CA LYS A 124 -1.04 11.45 -27.39
C LYS A 124 0.38 11.33 -26.81
N GLU A 125 0.51 11.23 -25.49
CA GLU A 125 1.79 11.07 -24.78
C GLU A 125 2.18 9.60 -24.57
N ILE A 126 1.29 8.65 -24.88
CA ILE A 126 1.59 7.23 -24.81
C ILE A 126 2.42 6.83 -26.04
N ALA A 127 3.59 6.26 -25.82
CA ALA A 127 4.42 5.70 -26.89
C ALA A 127 4.02 4.26 -27.23
N SER A 128 3.75 3.45 -26.21
CA SER A 128 3.26 2.08 -26.39
C SER A 128 2.56 1.56 -25.14
N VAL A 129 1.67 0.59 -25.34
CA VAL A 129 1.06 -0.21 -24.28
C VAL A 129 1.28 -1.69 -24.61
N THR A 130 1.73 -2.47 -23.64
CA THR A 130 2.02 -3.91 -23.84
C THR A 130 1.57 -4.73 -22.64
N LEU A 131 1.48 -6.05 -22.80
CA LEU A 131 1.30 -6.96 -21.67
C LEU A 131 2.57 -6.94 -20.81
N GLY A 132 2.42 -6.74 -19.51
CA GLY A 132 3.55 -6.79 -18.59
C GLY A 132 4.02 -8.22 -18.33
N LYS A 133 5.26 -8.35 -17.82
CA LYS A 133 5.88 -9.65 -17.50
C LYS A 133 5.15 -10.39 -16.37
N ALA A 134 4.58 -9.65 -15.42
CA ALA A 134 3.83 -10.24 -14.32
C ALA A 134 2.40 -10.62 -14.77
N GLU A 135 1.84 -11.65 -14.14
CA GLU A 135 0.45 -12.04 -14.40
C GLU A 135 -0.49 -10.85 -14.13
N LYS A 136 -1.52 -10.72 -14.97
CA LYS A 136 -2.53 -9.64 -14.88
C LYS A 136 -1.94 -8.23 -14.92
N SER A 137 -0.74 -8.03 -15.49
CA SER A 137 -0.16 -6.70 -15.63
C SER A 137 -0.21 -6.18 -17.07
N ILE A 138 -0.32 -4.86 -17.20
CA ILE A 138 -0.04 -4.09 -18.40
C ILE A 138 1.10 -3.11 -18.12
N CYS A 139 1.83 -2.77 -19.18
CA CYS A 139 2.95 -1.84 -19.17
C CYS A 139 2.61 -0.69 -20.11
N ILE A 140 2.59 0.54 -19.60
CA ILE A 140 2.32 1.75 -20.37
C ILE A 140 3.61 2.56 -20.39
N LYS A 141 4.14 2.81 -21.59
CA LYS A 141 5.35 3.60 -21.79
C LYS A 141 4.99 4.95 -22.40
N SER A 142 5.40 6.04 -21.75
CA SER A 142 5.24 7.39 -22.30
C SER A 142 6.29 7.71 -23.36
N LYS A 143 6.04 8.73 -24.17
CA LYS A 143 7.00 9.30 -25.12
C LYS A 143 8.24 9.88 -24.43
N SER A 144 8.11 10.36 -23.19
CA SER A 144 9.25 10.75 -22.36
C SER A 144 10.11 9.59 -21.85
N GLY A 145 9.69 8.34 -22.09
CA GLY A 145 10.41 7.13 -21.67
C GLY A 145 10.04 6.63 -20.28
N LYS A 146 9.15 7.32 -19.56
CA LYS A 146 8.59 6.83 -18.28
C LYS A 146 7.79 5.56 -18.53
N VAL A 147 7.90 4.61 -17.60
CA VAL A 147 7.19 3.32 -17.66
C VAL A 147 6.34 3.17 -16.42
N ASP A 148 5.04 3.00 -16.61
CA ASP A 148 4.06 2.78 -15.57
C ASP A 148 3.46 1.38 -15.72
N TYR A 149 3.40 0.62 -14.62
CA TYR A 149 2.80 -0.72 -14.60
C TYR A 149 1.49 -0.70 -13.85
N PHE A 150 0.50 -1.40 -14.39
CA PHE A 150 -0.80 -1.57 -13.76
C PHE A 150 -1.17 -3.04 -13.69
N PHE A 151 -1.62 -3.51 -12.52
CA PHE A 151 -2.32 -4.79 -12.42
C PHE A 151 -3.80 -4.59 -12.69
N VAL A 152 -4.32 -5.22 -13.73
CA VAL A 152 -5.70 -5.09 -14.20
C VAL A 152 -6.29 -6.45 -14.54
N ASN A 153 -7.61 -6.58 -14.36
CA ASN A 153 -8.34 -7.74 -14.88
C ASN A 153 -8.50 -7.61 -16.41
N ARG A 154 -8.57 -8.75 -17.12
CA ARG A 154 -8.76 -8.79 -18.58
C ARG A 154 -7.76 -7.92 -19.36
N ARG A 155 -6.46 -8.03 -19.04
CA ARG A 155 -5.35 -7.23 -19.60
C ARG A 155 -5.39 -7.00 -21.13
N ALA A 156 -5.79 -8.00 -21.92
CA ALA A 156 -5.90 -7.84 -23.37
C ALA A 156 -6.95 -6.80 -23.78
N GLN A 157 -8.09 -6.72 -23.06
CA GLN A 157 -9.12 -5.72 -23.30
C GLN A 157 -8.61 -4.30 -22.98
N TRP A 158 -7.80 -4.18 -21.93
CA TRP A 158 -7.16 -2.91 -21.59
C TRP A 158 -6.17 -2.45 -22.65
N VAL A 159 -5.26 -3.33 -23.09
CA VAL A 159 -4.30 -3.02 -24.17
C VAL A 159 -5.05 -2.54 -25.42
N ASN A 160 -6.01 -3.34 -25.91
CA ASN A 160 -6.78 -2.99 -27.10
C ASN A 160 -7.56 -1.67 -26.92
N GLY A 161 -8.15 -1.45 -25.74
CA GLY A 161 -8.92 -0.25 -25.43
C GLY A 161 -8.05 1.03 -25.37
N ILE A 162 -6.81 0.91 -24.91
CA ILE A 162 -5.83 2.01 -24.90
C ILE A 162 -5.33 2.27 -26.34
N GLU A 163 -4.93 1.23 -27.08
CA GLU A 163 -4.45 1.37 -28.46
C GLU A 163 -5.50 2.01 -29.39
N THR A 164 -6.77 1.59 -29.26
CA THR A 164 -7.89 2.16 -30.03
C THR A 164 -8.08 3.66 -29.77
N ARG A 165 -7.78 4.13 -28.54
CA ARG A 165 -7.88 5.56 -28.20
C ARG A 165 -6.64 6.33 -28.62
N MET A 166 -5.46 5.72 -28.52
CA MET A 166 -4.22 6.28 -29.07
C MET A 166 -4.35 6.57 -30.57
N SER A 167 -4.93 5.64 -31.35
CA SER A 167 -5.10 5.84 -32.80
C SER A 167 -6.09 6.95 -33.17
N ARG A 168 -6.99 7.33 -32.25
CA ARG A 168 -7.96 8.43 -32.45
C ARG A 168 -7.45 9.79 -32.00
N ALA A 169 -6.36 9.81 -31.22
CA ALA A 169 -5.77 11.02 -30.67
C ALA A 169 -4.67 11.63 -31.57
N VAL A 170 -4.41 11.02 -32.74
CA VAL A 170 -3.47 11.48 -33.76
C VAL A 170 -4.15 12.46 -34.71
#